data_AF-A0A848FVM3-F1
#
_entry.id   AF-A0A848FVM3-F1
#
_cell.length_a   1.000
_cell.length_b   1.000
_cell.length_c   1.000
_cell.angle_alpha   90.00
_cell.angle_beta   90.00
_cell.angle_gamma   90.00
#
_symmetry.space_group_name_H-M   'P 1'
#
loop_
_entity.id
_entity.type
_entity.pdbx_description
1 polymer ?
#
loop_
_entity_poly.entity_id
_entity_poly.type
_entity_poly.pdbx_seq_one_letter_code
_entity_poly.pdbx_strand_id
1 'polypeptide(L)'
;MRKLLHDMELTEQWLSGELSEEARQQFSFRMLTEPAFYEKVTLQQCSYRVIRFMARQKLKAALENMHAQLMQEPAFSKQIQQIFS
;
A
#
# COMPACT_ATOMS: atom_id res chain seq x y z
N MET A 1 0.10 14.54 23.10
CA MET A 1 0.03 14.70 21.63
C MET A 1 1.36 14.48 20.93
N ARG A 2 2.46 15.15 21.33
CA ARG A 2 3.80 15.03 20.68
C ARG A 2 4.33 13.59 20.57
N LYS A 3 4.22 12.78 21.64
CA LYS A 3 4.65 11.36 21.63
C LYS A 3 3.87 10.49 20.64
N LEU A 4 2.56 10.74 20.51
CA LEU A 4 1.70 9.95 19.64
C LEU A 4 1.99 10.21 18.16
N LEU A 5 2.20 11.48 17.79
CA LEU A 5 2.64 11.88 16.45
C LEU A 5 3.99 11.27 16.10
N HIS A 6 4.94 11.33 17.04
CA HIS A 6 6.26 10.74 16.84
C HIS A 6 6.22 9.21 16.66
N ASP A 7 5.41 8.50 17.47
CA ASP A 7 5.23 7.05 17.32
C ASP A 7 4.57 6.71 15.97
N MET A 8 3.65 7.54 15.47
CA MET A 8 3.05 7.38 14.15
C MET A 8 4.07 7.58 13.02
N GLU A 9 4.87 8.66 13.07
CA GLU A 9 5.94 8.93 12.10
C GLU A 9 6.99 7.81 12.05
N LEU A 10 7.42 7.33 13.22
CA LEU A 10 8.34 6.18 13.31
C LEU A 10 7.72 4.91 12.72
N THR A 11 6.42 4.71 12.95
CA THR A 11 5.71 3.56 12.35
C THR A 11 5.63 3.70 10.84
N GLU A 12 5.41 4.91 10.30
CA GLU A 12 5.47 5.13 8.84
C GLU A 12 6.83 4.76 8.27
N GLN A 13 7.90 5.27 8.86
CA GLN A 13 9.27 4.99 8.42
C GLN A 13 9.61 3.50 8.51
N TRP A 14 9.10 2.81 9.54
CA TRP A 14 9.22 1.36 9.66
C TRP A 14 8.51 0.63 8.50
N LEU A 15 7.29 1.04 8.16
CA LEU A 15 6.48 0.42 7.11
C LEU A 15 6.94 0.73 5.69
N SER A 16 7.58 1.88 5.48
CA SER A 16 8.21 2.27 4.22
C SER A 16 9.61 1.69 4.07
N GLY A 17 10.24 1.21 5.15
CA GLY A 17 11.61 0.70 5.14
C GLY A 17 12.67 1.80 5.14
N GLU A 18 12.31 3.00 5.60
CA GLU A 18 13.17 4.20 5.60
C GLU A 18 13.93 4.41 6.91
N LEU A 19 13.73 3.56 7.91
CA LEU A 19 14.50 3.61 9.14
C LEU A 19 15.98 3.25 8.92
N SER A 20 16.88 3.96 9.60
CA SER A 20 18.27 3.52 9.73
C SER A 20 18.36 2.17 10.46
N GLU A 21 19.47 1.47 10.30
CA GLU A 21 19.65 0.16 10.93
C GLU A 21 19.58 0.23 12.46
N GLU A 22 20.17 1.26 13.08
CA GLU A 22 20.10 1.45 14.54
C GLU A 22 18.65 1.72 14.99
N ALA A 23 17.92 2.57 14.26
CA ALA A 23 16.53 2.88 14.57
C ALA A 23 15.64 1.64 14.38
N ARG A 24 15.94 0.81 13.39
CA ARG A 24 15.25 -0.46 13.12
C ARG A 24 15.39 -1.45 14.27
N GLN A 25 16.60 -1.57 14.84
CA GLN A 25 16.86 -2.44 15.99
C GLN A 25 16.09 -1.95 17.23
N GLN A 26 16.12 -0.66 17.51
CA GLN A 26 15.36 -0.06 18.62
C GLN A 26 13.85 -0.25 18.44
N PHE A 27 13.34 -0.02 17.22
CA PHE A 27 11.93 -0.23 16.90
C PHE A 27 11.53 -1.69 17.10
N SER A 28 12.36 -2.63 16.64
CA SER A 28 12.12 -4.07 16.81
C SER A 28 12.12 -4.48 18.29
N PHE A 29 13.03 -3.93 19.09
CA PHE A 29 13.04 -4.16 20.53
C PHE A 29 11.75 -3.67 21.20
N ARG A 30 11.27 -2.48 20.85
CA ARG A 30 9.98 -1.95 21.35
C ARG A 30 8.80 -2.82 20.93
N MET A 31 8.78 -3.31 19.69
CA MET A 31 7.75 -4.24 19.21
C MET A 31 7.69 -5.54 20.03
N LEU A 32 8.81 -6.00 20.60
CA LEU A 32 8.88 -7.21 21.41
C LEU A 32 8.54 -6.96 22.90
N THR A 33 8.84 -5.77 23.40
CA THR A 33 8.80 -5.46 24.84
C THR A 33 7.62 -4.59 25.26
N GLU A 34 6.98 -3.90 24.32
CA GLU A 34 5.85 -3.00 24.56
C GLU A 34 4.58 -3.50 23.83
N PRO A 35 3.73 -4.33 24.46
CA PRO A 35 2.53 -4.89 23.81
C PRO A 35 1.58 -3.84 23.23
N ALA A 36 1.39 -2.71 23.94
CA ALA A 36 0.56 -1.61 23.48
C ALA A 36 1.14 -0.87 22.26
N PHE A 37 2.46 -0.88 22.09
CA PHE A 37 3.11 -0.34 20.90
C PHE A 37 2.92 -1.29 19.71
N TYR A 38 3.14 -2.59 19.94
CA TYR A 38 2.88 -3.64 18.96
C TYR A 38 1.45 -3.59 18.40
N GLU A 39 0.46 -3.47 19.29
CA GLU A 39 -0.95 -3.40 18.90
C GLU A 39 -1.23 -2.20 17.98
N LYS A 40 -0.70 -1.02 18.33
CA LYS A 40 -0.85 0.20 17.51
C LYS A 40 -0.24 0.04 16.13
N VAL A 41 0.99 -0.49 16.06
CA VAL A 41 1.69 -0.74 14.78
C VAL A 41 0.89 -1.73 13.94
N THR A 42 0.37 -2.80 14.56
CA THR A 42 -0.44 -3.82 13.87
C THR A 42 -1.75 -3.23 13.33
N LEU A 43 -2.45 -2.40 14.11
CA LEU A 43 -3.67 -1.73 13.67
C LEU A 43 -3.42 -0.77 12.50
N GLN A 44 -2.31 -0.02 12.53
CA GLN A 44 -1.90 0.87 11.45
C GLN A 44 -1.57 0.07 10.17
N GLN A 45 -0.82 -1.04 10.30
CA GLN A 45 -0.57 -1.97 9.20
C GLN A 45 -1.86 -2.51 8.57
N CYS A 46 -2.81 -2.96 9.40
CA CYS A 46 -4.11 -3.45 8.92
C CYS A 46 -4.89 -2.37 8.19
N SER A 47 -4.91 -1.15 8.74
CA SER A 47 -5.57 0.00 8.12
C SER A 47 -5.01 0.27 6.72
N TYR A 48 -3.68 0.24 6.57
CA TYR A 48 -3.04 0.40 5.25
C TYR A 48 -3.28 -0.75 4.29
N ARG A 49 -3.35 -1.99 4.77
CA ARG A 49 -3.73 -3.12 3.91
C ARG A 49 -5.13 -2.92 3.34
N VAL A 50 -6.09 -2.49 4.15
CA VAL A 50 -7.46 -2.20 3.71
C VAL A 50 -7.49 -1.05 2.71
N ILE A 51 -6.85 0.08 3.02
CA ILE A 51 -6.79 1.25 2.13
C ILE A 51 -6.18 0.86 0.78
N ARG A 52 -5.04 0.17 0.77
CA ARG A 52 -4.37 -0.26 -0.46
C ARG A 52 -5.22 -1.26 -1.24
N PHE A 53 -5.90 -2.19 -0.57
CA PHE A 53 -6.81 -3.13 -1.23
C PHE A 53 -7.95 -2.38 -1.94
N MET A 54 -8.62 -1.47 -1.25
CA MET A 54 -9.72 -0.69 -1.83
C MET A 54 -9.25 0.20 -2.98
N ALA A 55 -8.09 0.84 -2.85
CA ALA A 55 -7.50 1.62 -3.92
C ALA A 55 -7.20 0.75 -5.17
N ARG A 56 -6.64 -0.45 -4.98
CA ARG A 56 -6.41 -1.39 -6.08
C ARG A 56 -7.71 -1.84 -6.75
N GLN A 57 -8.77 -2.09 -6.00
CA GLN A 57 -10.08 -2.45 -6.57
C GLN A 57 -10.63 -1.32 -7.44
N LYS A 58 -10.54 -0.07 -6.96
CA LYS A 58 -10.95 1.11 -7.74
C LYS A 58 -10.12 1.27 -9.02
N LEU A 59 -8.80 1.13 -8.91
CA LEU A 59 -7.91 1.23 -10.07
C LEU A 59 -8.19 0.13 -11.09
N LYS A 60 -8.41 -1.10 -10.62
CA LYS A 60 -8.78 -2.23 -11.48
C LYS A 60 -10.08 -1.96 -12.25
N ALA A 61 -11.12 -1.52 -11.56
CA ALA A 61 -12.39 -1.18 -12.21
C ALA A 61 -12.23 -0.05 -13.25
N ALA A 62 -11.42 0.96 -12.96
CA ALA A 62 -11.11 2.03 -13.91
C ALA A 62 -10.38 1.50 -15.16
N LEU A 63 -9.38 0.63 -14.97
CA LEU A 63 -8.65 0.00 -16.08
C LEU A 63 -9.55 -0.90 -16.93
N GLU A 64 -10.42 -1.70 -16.30
CA GLU A 64 -11.38 -2.56 -17.01
C GLU A 64 -12.35 -1.72 -17.87
N ASN A 65 -12.83 -0.59 -17.33
CA ASN A 65 -13.68 0.33 -18.08
C ASN A 65 -12.95 0.98 -19.27
N MET A 66 -11.72 1.46 -19.07
CA MET A 66 -10.90 2.02 -20.16
C MET A 66 -10.63 0.97 -21.25
N HIS A 67 -10.27 -0.26 -20.85
CA HIS A 67 -10.05 -1.35 -21.78
C HIS A 67 -11.33 -1.67 -22.58
N ALA A 68 -12.49 -1.74 -21.92
CA ALA A 68 -13.77 -1.98 -22.60
C ALA A 68 -14.10 -0.87 -23.61
N GLN A 69 -13.83 0.39 -23.29
CA GLN A 69 -14.02 1.52 -24.21
C GLN A 69 -13.09 1.42 -25.42
N LEU A 70 -11.79 1.18 -25.20
CA LEU A 70 -10.81 1.04 -26.27
C LEU A 70 -11.13 -0.13 -27.21
N MET A 71 -11.64 -1.24 -26.68
CA MET A 71 -12.03 -2.40 -27.50
C MET A 71 -13.27 -2.15 -28.36
N GLN A 72 -14.10 -1.17 -28.04
CA GLN A 72 -15.20 -0.74 -28.90
C GLN A 72 -14.70 0.10 -30.09
N GLU A 73 -13.48 0.63 -30.04
CA GLU A 73 -12.87 1.33 -31.15
C GLU A 73 -12.34 0.33 -32.20
N PRO A 74 -12.88 0.31 -33.42
CA PRO A 74 -12.54 -0.71 -34.41
C PRO A 74 -11.06 -0.70 -34.83
N ALA A 75 -10.42 0.47 -34.82
CA ALA A 75 -9.01 0.62 -35.16
C ALA A 75 -8.11 -0.02 -34.10
N PHE A 76 -8.38 0.27 -32.81
CA PHE A 76 -7.64 -0.29 -31.69
C PHE A 76 -7.83 -1.80 -31.57
N SER A 77 -9.07 -2.28 -31.69
CA SER A 77 -9.39 -3.72 -31.62
C SER A 77 -8.65 -4.52 -32.70
N LYS A 78 -8.64 -4.04 -33.95
CA LYS A 78 -7.89 -4.67 -35.05
C LYS A 78 -6.38 -4.67 -34.80
N GLN A 79 -5.83 -3.57 -34.28
CA GLN A 79 -4.42 -3.47 -33.98
C GLN A 79 -4.00 -4.44 -32.88
N ILE A 80 -4.81 -4.58 -31.81
CA ILE A 80 -4.55 -5.56 -30.75
C ILE A 80 -4.64 -7.00 -31.29
N GLN A 81 -5.65 -7.31 -32.11
CA GLN A 81 -5.78 -8.64 -32.71
C GLN A 81 -4.55 -9.04 -33.54
N GLN A 82 -3.92 -8.09 -34.24
CA GLN A 82 -2.70 -8.30 -35.02
C GLN A 82 -1.45 -8.55 -34.16
N ILE A 83 -1.41 -8.06 -32.93
CA ILE A 83 -0.26 -8.24 -32.02
C ILE A 83 -0.28 -9.63 -31.39
N PHE A 84 -1.47 -10.17 -31.13
CA PHE A 84 -1.65 -11.46 -30.45
C PHE A 84 -2.01 -12.63 -31.40
N SER A 85 -1.98 -12.39 -32.72
CA SER A 85 -2.08 -13.42 -33.78
C SER A 85 -0.70 -13.87 -34.23
#